data_AF-A0AAW1BZS3-F1
#
_entry.id   AF-A0AAW1BZS3-F1
#
_cell.length_a   1.000
_cell.length_b   1.000
_cell.length_c   1.000
_cell.angle_alpha   90.00
_cell.angle_beta   90.00
_cell.angle_gamma   90.00
#
_symmetry.space_group_name_H-M   'P 1'
#
loop_
_entity.id
_entity.type
_entity.pdbx_description
1 polymer ?
#
loop_
_entity_poly.entity_id
_entity_poly.type
_entity_poly.pdbx_seq_one_letter_code
_entity_poly.pdbx_strand_id
1 'polypeptide(L)'
;MPVTLLPFFQGRVLHPEQHRVVSVRECARSQGFPDTYRLFGNVLDKHMQVGNAVPPPLAKAIGLEIKLCVLAKMKEDATDGIKQEKMDTSK
;
A
#
# COMPACT_ATOMS: atom_id res chain seq x y z
N MET A 1 -3.24 8.39 -23.61
CA MET A 1 -4.19 7.41 -23.06
C MET A 1 -4.38 7.69 -21.57
N PRO A 2 -5.31 8.55 -21.12
CA PRO A 2 -5.65 8.58 -19.70
C PRO A 2 -6.76 7.57 -19.45
N VAL A 3 -6.51 6.62 -18.56
CA VAL A 3 -7.53 5.78 -17.95
C VAL A 3 -8.32 6.65 -16.96
N THR A 4 -9.13 7.57 -17.47
CA THR A 4 -10.12 8.30 -16.66
C THR A 4 -11.37 7.44 -16.58
N LEU A 5 -11.34 6.48 -15.65
CA LEU A 5 -12.58 5.91 -15.12
C LEU A 5 -13.37 7.09 -14.53
N LEU A 6 -14.54 7.37 -15.12
CA LEU A 6 -15.41 8.46 -14.70
C LEU A 6 -15.69 8.36 -13.18
N PRO A 7 -15.50 9.42 -12.39
CA PRO A 7 -15.51 9.36 -10.93
C PRO A 7 -16.92 9.23 -10.31
N PHE A 8 -17.94 8.86 -11.10
CA PHE A 8 -19.35 8.97 -10.71
C PHE A 8 -20.16 7.67 -10.73
N PHE A 9 -19.61 6.53 -11.19
CA PHE A 9 -20.33 5.25 -11.22
C PHE A 9 -19.81 4.23 -10.20
N GLN A 10 -19.67 4.63 -8.93
CA GLN A 10 -19.28 3.72 -7.85
C GLN A 10 -20.35 3.62 -6.76
N GLY A 11 -21.43 2.89 -7.05
CA GLY A 11 -22.37 2.38 -6.03
C GLY A 11 -23.04 3.43 -5.14
N ARG A 12 -23.43 3.04 -3.92
CA ARG A 12 -24.08 3.91 -2.93
C ARG A 12 -23.06 4.87 -2.32
N VAL A 13 -22.88 6.02 -2.94
CA VAL A 13 -22.00 7.12 -2.48
C VAL A 13 -22.69 8.11 -1.53
N LEU A 14 -23.92 7.83 -1.12
CA LEU A 14 -24.66 8.68 -0.19
C LEU A 14 -24.28 8.36 1.24
N HIS A 15 -24.09 9.40 2.06
CA HIS A 15 -23.93 9.24 3.49
C HIS A 15 -25.20 8.59 4.07
N PRO A 16 -25.10 7.61 4.99
CA PRO A 16 -26.25 6.82 5.46
C PRO A 16 -27.36 7.66 6.09
N GLU A 17 -27.01 8.75 6.77
CA GLU A 17 -27.96 9.61 7.50
C GLU A 17 -28.06 11.04 6.96
N GLN A 18 -27.12 11.48 6.11
CA GLN A 18 -27.03 12.89 5.69
C GLN A 18 -27.28 12.97 4.19
N HIS A 19 -28.02 14.00 3.74
CA HIS A 19 -28.26 14.27 2.31
C HIS A 19 -27.02 14.88 1.63
N ARG A 20 -25.89 14.17 1.70
CA ARG A 20 -24.64 14.52 1.01
C ARG A 20 -23.94 13.27 0.49
N VAL A 21 -23.03 13.49 -0.45
CA VAL A 21 -22.08 12.47 -0.91
C VAL A 21 -21.01 12.24 0.16
N VAL A 22 -20.49 11.01 0.21
CA VAL A 22 -19.31 10.68 1.04
C VAL A 22 -18.16 11.61 0.71
N SER A 23 -17.52 12.11 1.76
CA SER A 23 -16.38 13.01 1.69
C SER A 23 -15.11 12.23 1.34
N VAL A 24 -14.11 12.95 0.82
CA VAL A 24 -12.75 12.43 0.57
C VAL A 24 -12.22 11.64 1.77
N ARG A 25 -12.45 12.17 2.99
CA ARG A 25 -11.93 11.57 4.22
C ARG A 25 -12.65 10.28 4.59
N GLU A 26 -13.95 10.17 4.31
CA GLU A 26 -14.70 8.92 4.47
C GLU A 26 -14.21 7.85 3.50
N CYS A 27 -13.97 8.21 2.23
CA CYS A 27 -13.34 7.31 1.26
C CYS A 27 -11.93 6.89 1.71
N ALA A 28 -11.11 7.83 2.21
CA ALA A 28 -9.76 7.54 2.67
C ALA A 28 -9.77 6.57 3.86
N ARG A 29 -10.68 6.76 4.81
CA ARG A 29 -10.87 5.81 5.93
C ARG A 29 -11.33 4.44 5.45
N SER A 30 -12.23 4.38 4.47
CA SER A 30 -12.67 3.10 3.89
C SER A 30 -11.53 2.32 3.25
N GLN A 31 -10.51 3.00 2.72
CA GLN A 31 -9.30 2.35 2.21
C GLN A 31 -8.25 2.05 3.30
N GLY A 32 -8.49 2.45 4.55
CA GLY A 32 -7.54 2.23 5.65
C GLY A 32 -6.41 3.25 5.71
N PHE A 33 -6.56 4.43 5.09
CA PHE A 33 -5.61 5.52 5.30
C PHE A 33 -5.71 6.06 6.72
N PRO A 34 -4.58 6.36 7.39
CA PRO A 34 -4.61 7.04 8.66
C PRO A 34 -5.18 8.46 8.50
N ASP A 35 -5.84 8.97 9.54
CA ASP A 35 -6.44 10.31 9.56
C ASP A 35 -5.40 11.42 9.45
N THR A 36 -4.13 11.12 9.77
CA THR A 36 -2.98 12.01 9.61
C THR A 36 -2.49 12.13 8.17
N TYR A 37 -2.92 11.25 7.25
CA TYR A 37 -2.50 11.30 5.85
C TYR A 37 -3.13 12.50 5.13
N ARG A 38 -2.29 13.40 4.61
CA ARG A 38 -2.72 14.62 3.92
C ARG A 38 -2.76 14.40 2.41
N LEU A 39 -3.94 14.59 1.84
CA LEU A 39 -4.17 14.58 0.39
C LEU A 39 -4.07 16.01 -0.14
N PHE A 40 -3.49 16.19 -1.33
CA PHE A 40 -3.25 17.50 -1.94
C PHE A 40 -3.99 17.64 -3.28
N GLY A 41 -4.25 18.88 -3.71
CA GLY A 41 -5.00 19.18 -4.93
C GLY A 41 -6.48 19.49 -4.72
N ASN A 42 -7.25 19.50 -5.81
CA ASN A 42 -8.67 19.80 -5.77
C ASN A 42 -9.47 18.62 -5.21
N VAL A 43 -10.73 18.86 -4.84
CA VAL A 43 -11.61 17.82 -4.27
C VAL A 43 -11.71 16.60 -5.18
N LEU A 44 -11.79 16.80 -6.50
CA LEU A 44 -11.83 15.73 -7.48
C LEU A 44 -10.52 14.92 -7.50
N ASP A 45 -9.37 15.60 -7.56
CA ASP A 45 -8.06 14.96 -7.57
C ASP A 45 -7.83 14.13 -6.32
N LYS A 46 -8.30 14.63 -5.16
CA LYS A 46 -8.21 13.91 -3.90
C LYS A 46 -9.07 12.64 -3.91
N HIS A 47 -10.28 12.67 -4.48
CA HIS A 47 -11.09 11.46 -4.65
C HIS A 47 -10.41 10.47 -5.60
N MET A 48 -9.78 10.94 -6.68
CA MET A 48 -9.03 10.07 -7.60
C MET A 48 -7.79 9.46 -6.94
N GLN A 49 -7.04 10.24 -6.17
CA GLN A 49 -5.87 9.76 -5.41
C GLN A 49 -6.27 8.67 -4.43
N VAL A 50 -7.35 8.87 -3.69
CA VAL A 50 -7.87 7.84 -2.79
C VAL A 50 -8.37 6.65 -3.61
N GLY A 51 -9.29 6.84 -4.55
CA GLY A 51 -9.92 5.74 -5.30
C GLY A 51 -8.94 4.83 -6.03
N ASN A 52 -7.86 5.38 -6.58
CA ASN A 52 -6.84 4.63 -7.33
C ASN A 52 -5.71 4.08 -6.44
N ALA A 53 -5.64 4.46 -5.16
CA ALA A 53 -4.58 3.99 -4.29
C ALA A 53 -4.78 2.53 -3.86
N VAL A 54 -3.65 1.88 -3.53
CA VAL A 54 -3.67 0.57 -2.87
C VAL A 54 -3.95 0.78 -1.38
N PRO A 55 -4.91 0.05 -0.78
CA PRO A 55 -5.19 0.12 0.65
C PRO A 55 -3.94 -0.10 1.51
N PRO A 56 -3.57 0.82 2.42
CA PRO A 56 -2.38 0.66 3.26
C PRO A 56 -2.32 -0.64 4.08
N PRO A 57 -3.43 -1.19 4.62
CA PRO A 57 -3.40 -2.48 5.31
C PRO A 57 -2.99 -3.64 4.38
N LEU A 58 -3.43 -3.62 3.13
CA LEU A 58 -3.06 -4.63 2.14
C LEU A 58 -1.58 -4.51 1.76
N ALA A 59 -1.13 -3.28 1.48
CA ALA A 59 0.28 -3.02 1.19
C ALA A 59 1.20 -3.45 2.35
N LYS A 60 0.77 -3.24 3.60
CA LYS A 60 1.50 -3.70 4.79
C LYS A 60 1.62 -5.22 4.84
N ALA A 61 0.54 -5.96 4.59
CA ALA A 61 0.57 -7.42 4.59
C ALA A 61 1.56 -7.96 3.55
N ILE A 62 1.49 -7.46 2.32
CA ILE A 62 2.42 -7.84 1.24
C ILE A 62 3.87 -7.47 1.60
N GLY A 63 4.08 -6.27 2.17
CA GLY A 63 5.40 -5.82 2.59
C GLY A 63 6.03 -6.67 3.69
N LEU A 64 5.22 -7.25 4.60
CA LEU A 64 5.72 -8.18 5.62
C LEU A 64 6.24 -9.47 4.99
N GLU A 65 5.52 -10.05 4.03
CA GLU A 65 5.97 -11.26 3.33
C GLU A 65 7.27 -11.01 2.56
N ILE A 66 7.36 -9.87 1.85
CA ILE A 66 8.59 -9.48 1.14
C ILE A 66 9.75 -9.33 2.14
N LYS A 67 9.52 -8.70 3.29
CA LYS A 67 10.54 -8.53 4.34
C LYS A 67 11.05 -9.89 4.84
N LEU A 68 10.18 -10.87 5.04
CA LEU A 68 10.57 -12.21 5.46
C LEU A 68 11.49 -12.87 4.42
N CYS A 69 11.13 -12.81 3.15
CA CYS A 69 11.94 -13.36 2.05
C CYS A 69 13.31 -12.69 1.95
N VAL A 70 13.37 -11.36 2.08
CA VAL A 70 14.64 -10.61 2.05
C VAL A 70 15.52 -10.99 3.23
N LEU A 71 14.96 -11.09 4.44
CA LEU A 71 15.72 -11.48 5.63
C LEU A 71 16.21 -12.93 5.57
N ALA A 72 15.43 -13.84 4.95
CA ALA A 72 15.86 -15.21 4.73
C ALA A 72 17.08 -15.27 3.81
N LYS A 73 17.04 -14.55 2.67
CA LYS A 73 18.20 -14.46 1.76
C LYS A 73 19.45 -13.88 2.41
N MET A 74 19.31 -12.81 3.18
CA MET A 74 20.46 -12.21 3.90
C MET A 74 21.13 -13.18 4.88
N LYS A 75 20.36 -14.12 5.46
CA LYS A 75 20.93 -15.17 6.33
C LYS A 75 21.63 -16.26 5.51
N GLU A 76 21.06 -16.66 4.38
CA GLU A 76 21.70 -17.60 3.44
C GLU A 76 23.06 -17.05 2.97
N ASP A 77 23.09 -15.79 2.53
CA ASP A 77 24.32 -15.11 2.09
C ASP A 77 25.39 -15.05 3.21
N ALA A 78 24.97 -14.81 4.46
CA ALA A 78 25.87 -14.81 5.62
C ALA A 78 26.40 -16.22 5.96
N THR A 79 25.59 -17.26 5.75
CA THR A 79 26.02 -18.66 5.98
C THR A 79 26.90 -19.20 4.86
N ASP A 80 26.72 -18.73 3.63
CA ASP A 80 27.55 -19.13 2.50
C ASP A 80 28.95 -18.47 2.55
N GLY A 81 29.05 -17.25 3.09
CA GLY A 81 30.35 -16.65 3.43
C GLY A 81 31.19 -17.48 4.42
N ILE A 82 30.54 -18.11 5.41
CA ILE A 82 31.22 -18.97 6.40
C ILE A 82 31.66 -20.32 5.81
N LYS A 83 30.93 -20.83 4.80
CA LYS A 83 31.30 -22.07 4.10
C LYS A 83 32.50 -21.87 3.17
N GLN A 84 32.62 -20.71 2.53
CA GLN A 84 33.79 -20.37 1.72
C GLN A 84 35.07 -20.31 2.56
N GLU A 85 35.00 -19.69 3.74
CA GLU A 85 36.16 -19.55 4.64
C GLU A 85 36.68 -20.90 5.18
N LYS A 86 35.80 -21.88 5.40
CA LYS A 86 36.20 -23.24 5.84
C LYS A 86 36.76 -24.13 4.73
N MET A 87 36.61 -23.76 3.46
CA MET A 87 37.15 -24.55 2.33
C MET A 87 38.59 -24.13 1.97
N ASP A 88 39.00 -22.91 2.30
CA ASP A 88 40.37 -22.42 2.04
C ASP A 88 41.38 -22.73 3.16
N THR A 89 40.93 -23.05 4.39
CA THR A 89 41.83 -23.43 5.50
C THR A 89 42.21 -24.92 5.58
N SER A 90 41.85 -25.73 4.57
CA SER A 90 42.16 -27.16 4.53
C SER A 90 43.06 -27.56 3.34
N LYS A 91 43.93 -26.64 2.89
CA LYS A 91 45.02 -26.94 1.95
C LYS A 91 46.37 -26.66 2.57
#